data_AF-A0A0M0TDX1-F1
#
_entry.id   AF-A0A0M0TDX1-F1
#
_cell.length_a   1.000
_cell.length_b   1.000
_cell.length_c   1.000
_cell.angle_alpha   90.00
_cell.angle_beta   90.00
_cell.angle_gamma   90.00
#
_symmetry.space_group_name_H-M   'P 1'
#
loop_
_entity.id
_entity.type
_entity.pdbx_description
1 polymer ?
#
loop_
_entity_poly.entity_id
_entity_poly.type
_entity_poly.pdbx_seq_one_letter_code
_entity_poly.pdbx_strand_id
1 'polypeptide(L)' 'MDHAITNGLINVTGSNNAQFKGIIRATDIMTGKQVDFIGKKSLIASGLSSPAVYACLNGRAKTHKGYRFERISLERKSC' A
#
# COMPACT_ATOMS: atom_id res chain seq x y z
N MET A 1 -23.18 -7.37 31.27
CA MET A 1 -21.87 -8.05 31.16
C MET A 1 -21.40 -7.80 29.75
N ASP A 2 -20.91 -6.59 29.57
CA ASP A 2 -20.77 -5.92 28.28
C ASP A 2 -19.31 -6.10 27.88
N HIS A 3 -19.05 -7.06 26.98
CA HIS A 3 -17.71 -7.28 26.46
C HIS A 3 -17.44 -6.21 25.40
N ALA A 4 -16.65 -5.22 25.82
CA ALA A 4 -16.28 -4.04 25.07
C ALA A 4 -15.67 -4.36 23.70
N ILE A 5 -16.05 -3.50 22.73
CA ILE A 5 -15.31 -3.09 21.53
C ILE A 5 -14.43 -4.20 20.94
N THR A 6 -14.97 -4.91 19.95
CA THR A 6 -14.15 -5.67 19.00
C THR A 6 -13.26 -4.67 18.29
N ASN A 7 -12.04 -4.56 18.82
CA ASN A 7 -11.00 -3.70 18.30
C ASN A 7 -10.79 -4.12 16.85
N GLY A 8 -11.28 -3.30 15.90
CA GLY A 8 -10.99 -3.37 14.47
C GLY A 8 -9.51 -3.05 14.21
N LEU A 9 -8.62 -3.69 14.95
CA LEU A 9 -7.23 -3.85 14.63
C LEU A 9 -7.21 -4.71 13.38
N ILE A 10 -7.29 -4.05 12.22
CA ILE A 10 -6.70 -4.56 11.00
C ILE A 10 -5.30 -4.97 11.43
N ASN A 11 -5.10 -6.27 11.65
CA ASN A 11 -3.84 -6.83 12.09
C ASN A 11 -2.91 -6.71 10.89
N VAL A 12 -2.35 -5.52 10.70
CA VAL A 12 -1.32 -5.26 9.72
C VAL A 12 -0.05 -5.91 10.29
N THR A 13 0.02 -7.24 10.20
CA THR A 13 1.10 -8.13 10.66
C THR A 13 2.37 -7.96 9.80
N GLY A 14 2.69 -6.72 9.44
CA GLY A 14 3.88 -6.28 8.73
C GLY A 14 4.43 -4.93 9.22
N SER A 15 3.76 -4.29 10.18
CA SER A 15 4.04 -2.91 10.63
C SER A 15 5.16 -2.78 11.67
N ASN A 16 5.71 -3.89 12.18
CA ASN A 16 6.77 -3.90 13.19
C ASN A 16 8.19 -3.71 12.62
N ASN A 17 8.32 -3.33 11.35
CA ASN A 17 9.60 -2.97 10.76
C ASN A 17 9.66 -1.45 10.61
N ALA A 18 10.64 -0.80 11.22
CA ALA A 18 10.93 0.64 11.07
C ALA A 18 11.12 1.10 9.59
N GLN A 19 11.12 0.17 8.63
CA GLN A 19 11.20 0.40 7.19
C GLN A 19 9.83 0.48 6.49
N PHE A 20 8.72 0.14 7.16
CA PHE A 20 7.39 0.27 6.58
C PHE A 20 6.97 1.74 6.54
N LYS A 21 7.35 2.46 5.48
CA LYS A 21 6.99 3.88 5.34
C LYS A 21 5.59 4.13 4.75
N GLY A 22 4.70 3.14 4.70
CA GLY A 22 3.30 3.30 4.27
C GLY A 22 2.79 2.30 3.25
N ILE A 23 1.48 2.36 2.98
CA ILE A 23 0.77 1.54 1.98
C ILE A 23 1.08 2.08 0.58
N ILE A 24 1.26 1.18 -0.38
CA ILE A 24 1.43 1.54 -1.79
C ILE A 24 0.12 1.24 -2.52
N ARG A 25 -0.53 2.29 -3.03
CA ARG A 25 -1.70 2.14 -3.89
C ARG A 25 -1.25 2.08 -5.34
N ALA A 26 -1.66 1.04 -6.06
CA ALA A 26 -1.55 0.99 -7.50
C ALA A 26 -2.91 1.26 -8.13
N THR A 27 -2.97 2.28 -8.98
CA THR A 27 -4.17 2.66 -9.72
C THR A 27 -3.96 2.28 -11.17
N ASP A 28 -4.80 1.37 -11.68
CA ASP A 28 -4.84 0.98 -13.07
C ASP A 28 -5.28 2.18 -13.92
N ILE A 29 -4.45 2.60 -14.87
CA ILE A 29 -4.75 3.79 -15.69
C ILE A 29 -5.80 3.52 -16.77
N MET A 30 -6.03 2.25 -17.11
CA MET A 30 -6.96 1.85 -18.16
C MET A 30 -8.38 1.70 -17.60
N THR A 31 -8.48 1.09 -16.41
CA THR A 31 -9.78 0.77 -15.79
C THR A 31 -10.11 1.65 -14.59
N GLY A 32 -9.16 2.41 -14.05
CA GLY A 32 -9.31 3.16 -12.81
C GLY A 32 -9.29 2.30 -11.55
N LYS A 33 -9.07 0.99 -11.67
CA LYS A 33 -9.08 0.05 -10.54
C LYS A 33 -7.91 0.32 -9.60
N GLN A 34 -8.20 0.48 -8.31
CA GLN A 34 -7.20 0.73 -7.28
C GLN A 34 -6.93 -0.55 -6.49
N VAL A 35 -5.67 -0.85 -6.24
CA VAL A 35 -5.23 -2.00 -5.45
C VAL A 35 -4.19 -1.54 -4.43
N ASP A 36 -4.44 -1.83 -3.17
CA ASP A 36 -3.57 -1.45 -2.07
C ASP A 36 -2.63 -2.59 -1.69
N PHE A 37 -1.33 -2.30 -1.75
CA PHE A 37 -0.26 -3.24 -1.45
C PHE A 37 0.38 -2.90 -0.12
N ILE A 38 0.31 -3.86 0.79
CA ILE A 38 0.94 -3.76 2.10
C ILE A 38 2.26 -4.52 2.05
N GLY A 39 3.34 -3.76 1.90
CA GLY A 39 4.70 -4.26 1.93
C GLY A 39 5.14 -4.99 0.65
N LYS A 40 6.42 -5.37 0.64
CA LYS A 40 7.09 -5.93 -0.54
C LYS A 40 6.50 -7.27 -1.00
N LYS A 41 6.08 -8.13 -0.06
CA LYS A 41 5.54 -9.46 -0.39
C LYS A 41 4.29 -9.38 -1.26
N SER A 42 3.37 -8.46 -0.95
CA SER A 42 2.14 -8.27 -1.70
C SER A 42 2.41 -7.81 -3.14
N LEU A 43 3.38 -6.91 -3.34
CA LEU A 43 3.82 -6.47 -4.67
C LEU A 43 4.37 -7.64 -5.50
N ILE A 44 5.26 -8.45 -4.92
CA ILE A 44 5.87 -9.59 -5.63
C ILE A 44 4.80 -10.64 -5.98
N ALA A 45 3.88 -10.92 -5.06
CA ALA A 45 2.77 -11.84 -5.30
C ALA A 45 1.88 -11.37 -6.46
N SER A 46 1.75 -10.06 -6.67
CA SER A 46 1.04 -9.46 -7.80
C SER A 46 1.87 -9.37 -9.08
N GLY A 47 3.11 -9.89 -9.09
CA GLY A 47 4.00 -9.83 -10.24
C GLY A 47 4.59 -8.44 -10.50
N LEU A 48 4.58 -7.54 -9.51
CA LEU A 48 5.14 -6.20 -9.61
C LEU A 48 6.57 -6.19 -9.07
N SER A 49 7.49 -5.57 -9.81
CA SER A 49 8.87 -5.43 -9.37
C SER A 49 8.98 -4.30 -8.36
N SER A 50 9.38 -4.63 -7.13
CA SER A 50 9.64 -3.66 -6.06
C SER A 50 10.50 -2.46 -6.51
N PRO A 51 11.66 -2.64 -7.20
CA PRO A 51 12.47 -1.50 -7.62
C PRO A 51 11.76 -0.59 -8.64
N ALA A 52 10.95 -1.15 -9.55
CA ALA A 52 10.19 -0.36 -10.52
C ALA A 52 9.07 0.45 -9.84
N VAL A 53 8.39 -0.17 -8.87
CA VAL A 53 7.37 0.51 -8.05
C VAL A 53 8.00 1.67 -7.27
N TYR A 54 9.15 1.46 -6.62
CA TYR A 54 9.85 2.56 -5.93
C TYR A 54 10.39 3.63 -6.90
N ALA A 55 10.77 3.26 -8.12
CA ALA A 55 11.11 4.25 -9.16
C ALA A 55 9.90 5.11 -9.52
N CYS A 56 8.71 4.52 -9.63
CA CYS A 56 7.46 5.28 -9.81
C CYS A 56 7.16 6.21 -8.62
N LEU A 57 7.27 5.70 -7.39
CA LEU A 57 7.01 6.48 -6.18
C LEU A 57 7.98 7.67 -6.01
N ASN A 58 9.23 7.53 -6.46
CA ASN A 58 10.23 8.60 -6.42
C ASN A 58 10.15 9.56 -7.62
N GLY A 59 9.13 9.42 -8.49
CA GLY A 59 8.96 10.26 -9.68
C GLY A 59 9.95 9.98 -10.81
N ARG A 60 10.76 8.90 -10.72
CA ARG A 60 11.66 8.48 -11.81
C ARG A 60 10.92 7.82 -12.96
N ALA A 61 9.70 7.32 -12.73
CA ALA A 61 8.83 6.74 -13.74
C ALA A 61 7.38 7.17 -13.50
N LYS A 62 6.62 7.45 -14.57
CA LYS A 62 5.21 7.90 -14.44
C LYS A 62 4.25 6.74 -14.13
N THR A 63 4.49 5.59 -14.77
CA THR A 63 3.66 4.39 -14.66
C THR A 63 4.53 3.14 -14.82
N HIS A 64 4.09 2.01 -14.27
CA HIS A 64 4.72 0.71 -14.50
C HIS A 64 3.63 -0.35 -14.68
N LYS A 65 3.73 -1.15 -15.76
CA LYS A 65 2.74 -2.18 -16.13
C LYS A 65 1.29 -1.64 -16.25
N GLY A 66 1.12 -0.40 -16.67
CA GLY A 66 -0.22 0.22 -16.76
C GLY A 66 -0.79 0.66 -15.40
N TYR A 67 -0.01 0.58 -14.32
CA TYR A 67 -0.40 1.08 -13.02
C TYR A 67 0.38 2.35 -12.65
N ARG A 68 -0.31 3.30 -12.02
CA ARG A 68 0.26 4.45 -11.33
C ARG A 68 0.42 4.12 -9.86
N PHE A 69 1.58 4.42 -9.28
CA PHE A 69 1.87 4.09 -7.89
C PHE A 69 1.93 5.33 -7.03
N GLU A 70 1.19 5.31 -5.92
CA GLU A 70 1.12 6.42 -4.97
C GLU A 70 1.26 5.89 -3.55
N ARG A 71 1.96 6.65 -2.71
CA ARG A 71 2.13 6.30 -1.30
C ARG A 71 1.01 6.91 -0.50
N ILE A 72 0.18 6.07 0.10
CA ILE A 72 -0.90 6.52 0.95
C ILE A 72 -0.38 6.47 2.39
N SER A 73 -0.26 7.64 3.01
CA SER A 73 -0.08 7.75 4.45
C SER A 73 -1.35 7.23 5.11
N LEU A 74 -1.22 6.31 6.07
CA LEU A 74 -2.30 6.01 7.01
C LEU A 74 -2.43 7.24 7.92
N GLU A 75 -3.01 8.30 7.40
CA GLU A 75 -3.35 9.47 8.20
C GLU A 75 -4.40 9.01 9.19
N ARG A 76 -4.01 8.88 10.47
CA ARG A 76 -4.96 8.74 11.55
C ARG A 76 -5.84 9.98 11.53
N LYS A 77 -7.06 9.89 10.99
CA LYS A 77 -8.11 10.79 11.44
C LYS A 77 -8.42 10.41 12.89
N SER A 78 -7.72 11.03 13.82
CA SER A 78 -8.27 11.25 15.16
C SER A 78 -9.37 12.30 14.99
N CYS A 79 -10.62 11.87 15.13
CA CYS A 79 -11.69 12.78 15.51
C CYS A 79 -11.51 13.20 16.96
#